data_AF-A0A4D8R8K5-F1
#
_entry.id   AF-A0A4D8R8K5-F1
#
_cell.length_a   1.000
_cell.length_b   1.000
_cell.length_c   1.000
_cell.angle_alpha   90.00
_cell.angle_beta   90.00
_cell.angle_gamma   90.00
#
_symmetry.space_group_name_H-M   'P 1'
#
loop_
_entity.id
_entity.type
_entity.pdbx_description
1 polymer ?
#
loop_
_entity_poly.entity_id
_entity_poly.type
_entity_poly.pdbx_seq_one_letter_code
_entity_poly.pdbx_strand_id
1 'polypeptide(L)'
;MFSLIVAEICRISGKFLVTPGKLRPYEAAFHEICLSARHEQGRRQNNRTEVSHQPLRRRERKMQRFKSPGSAERFVSMHAAAYNSFNLQRHLVSRRTLRTVRAQAMADWQAATAAA
;
A
#
# COMPACT_ATOMS: atom_id res chain seq x y z
N MET A 1 5.24 -13.22 -1.50
CA MET A 1 4.93 -12.03 -0.67
C MET A 1 4.06 -11.00 -1.41
N PHE A 2 4.38 -10.60 -2.64
CA PHE A 2 3.58 -9.62 -3.41
C PHE A 2 2.17 -10.11 -3.84
N SER A 3 1.95 -11.42 -4.00
CA SER A 3 0.64 -12.00 -4.34
C SER A 3 -0.41 -11.88 -3.22
N LEU A 4 0.02 -11.83 -1.95
CA LEU A 4 -0.90 -11.76 -0.81
C LEU A 4 -1.46 -10.34 -0.59
N ILE A 5 -0.63 -9.31 -0.81
CA ILE A 5 -1.04 -7.91 -0.64
C ILE A 5 -2.12 -7.52 -1.66
N VAL A 6 -2.04 -8.01 -2.90
CA VAL A 6 -3.06 -7.76 -3.94
C VAL A 6 -4.39 -8.46 -3.60
N ALA A 7 -4.34 -9.70 -3.11
CA ALA A 7 -5.53 -10.45 -2.71
C ALA A 7 -6.25 -9.82 -1.50
N GLU A 8 -5.49 -9.30 -0.54
CA GLU A 8 -6.04 -8.69 0.68
C GLU A 8 -6.64 -7.31 0.43
N ILE A 9 -6.04 -6.50 -0.45
CA ILE A 9 -6.61 -5.23 -0.92
C ILE A 9 -7.91 -5.47 -1.72
N CYS A 10 -8.00 -6.57 -2.47
CA CYS A 10 -9.19 -6.93 -3.22
C CYS A 10 -10.35 -7.40 -2.31
N ARG A 11 -10.04 -8.09 -1.20
CA ARG A 11 -11.02 -8.52 -0.18
C ARG A 11 -11.63 -7.34 0.59
N ILE A 12 -10.87 -6.28 0.85
CA ILE A 12 -11.30 -5.14 1.68
C ILE A 12 -12.10 -4.09 0.89
N SER A 13 -11.90 -3.96 -0.44
CA SER A 13 -12.39 -2.81 -1.21
C SER A 13 -13.60 -3.06 -2.12
N GLY A 14 -14.06 -4.32 -2.25
CA GLY A 14 -15.22 -4.67 -3.10
C GLY A 14 -15.07 -4.33 -4.58
N LYS A 15 -13.85 -3.99 -5.05
CA LYS A 15 -13.57 -3.58 -6.43
C LYS A 15 -12.92 -4.73 -7.18
N PHE A 16 -13.69 -5.36 -8.06
CA PHE A 16 -13.32 -6.45 -8.98
C PHE A 16 -12.47 -6.00 -10.19
N LEU A 17 -11.70 -4.92 -10.06
CA LEU A 17 -10.77 -4.45 -11.09
C LEU A 17 -9.37 -4.46 -10.51
N VAL A 18 -8.65 -5.54 -10.78
CA VAL A 18 -7.25 -5.70 -10.37
C VAL A 18 -6.39 -5.48 -11.61
N THR A 19 -5.59 -4.41 -11.59
CA THR A 19 -4.55 -4.15 -12.59
C THR A 19 -3.18 -4.51 -12.01
N PRO A 20 -2.80 -5.79 -11.89
CA PRO A 20 -1.39 -6.12 -11.79
C PRO A 20 -0.71 -5.75 -13.13
N GLY A 21 0.58 -5.48 -13.10
CA GLY A 21 1.36 -5.26 -14.33
C GLY A 21 1.25 -6.44 -15.30
N LYS A 22 1.76 -6.27 -16.53
CA LYS A 22 1.68 -7.25 -17.64
C LYS A 22 2.51 -8.52 -17.45
N LEU A 23 2.65 -9.02 -16.22
CA LEU A 23 3.48 -10.16 -15.89
C LEU A 23 2.62 -11.44 -15.90
N ARG A 24 2.95 -12.39 -16.79
CA ARG A 24 2.34 -13.72 -16.93
C ARG A 24 2.07 -14.49 -15.61
N PRO A 25 2.90 -14.39 -14.55
CA PRO A 25 2.63 -15.10 -13.30
C PRO A 25 1.35 -14.69 -12.55
N TYR A 26 0.79 -13.50 -12.82
CA TYR A 26 -0.42 -13.04 -12.12
C TYR A 26 -1.69 -13.68 -12.64
N GLU A 27 -1.74 -14.03 -13.93
CA GLU A 27 -2.90 -14.69 -14.54
C GLU A 27 -3.11 -16.10 -13.96
N ALA A 28 -2.02 -16.86 -13.82
CA ALA A 28 -2.04 -18.16 -13.16
C ALA A 28 -2.47 -18.05 -11.68
N ALA A 29 -1.92 -17.07 -10.96
CA ALA A 29 -2.27 -16.86 -9.56
C ALA A 29 -3.74 -16.45 -9.37
N PHE A 30 -4.32 -15.65 -10.28
CA PHE A 30 -5.74 -15.27 -10.24
C PHE A 30 -6.68 -16.44 -10.49
N HIS A 31 -6.28 -17.38 -11.34
CA HIS A 31 -7.02 -18.60 -11.58
C HIS A 31 -7.02 -19.49 -10.32
N GLU A 32 -5.88 -19.60 -9.62
CA GLU A 32 -5.77 -20.38 -8.37
C GLU A 32 -6.61 -19.80 -7.22
N ILE A 33 -6.72 -18.47 -7.12
CA ILE A 33 -7.48 -17.80 -6.05
C ILE A 33 -8.91 -17.42 -6.46
N CYS A 34 -9.41 -17.95 -7.58
CA CYS A 34 -10.75 -17.70 -8.14
C CYS A 34 -11.15 -16.22 -8.16
N LEU A 35 -10.20 -15.32 -8.40
CA LEU A 35 -10.50 -13.91 -8.61
C LEU A 35 -11.02 -13.75 -10.04
N SER A 36 -12.33 -13.79 -10.22
CA SER A 36 -13.06 -13.49 -11.47
C SER A 36 -13.10 -11.98 -11.78
N ALA A 37 -12.09 -11.24 -11.34
CA ALA A 37 -11.92 -9.83 -11.62
C ALA A 37 -11.49 -9.62 -13.07
N ARG A 38 -12.11 -8.67 -13.78
CA ARG A 38 -11.69 -8.31 -15.14
C ARG A 38 -10.28 -7.75 -15.08
N HIS A 39 -9.34 -8.45 -15.72
CA HIS A 39 -7.96 -8.00 -15.82
C HIS A 39 -7.83 -6.96 -16.95
N GLU A 40 -7.88 -5.68 -16.60
CA GLU A 40 -7.74 -4.59 -17.58
C GLU A 40 -6.27 -4.22 -17.81
N GLN A 41 -5.70 -4.67 -18.92
CA GLN A 41 -4.30 -4.39 -19.30
C GLN A 41 -4.13 -3.05 -20.04
N GLY A 42 -4.59 -1.95 -19.44
CA GLY A 42 -4.36 -0.60 -19.98
C GLY A 42 -2.96 -0.07 -19.66
N ARG A 43 -2.30 0.62 -20.62
CA ARG A 43 -0.96 1.24 -20.44
C ARG A 43 -0.85 2.20 -19.25
N ARG A 44 -1.97 2.68 -18.69
CA ARG A 44 -2.02 3.63 -17.55
C ARG A 44 -2.86 3.12 -16.38
N GLN A 45 -3.46 1.93 -16.49
CA GLN A 45 -4.41 1.42 -15.49
C GLN A 45 -3.72 1.04 -14.18
N ASN A 46 -2.41 0.77 -14.21
CA ASN A 46 -1.60 0.47 -13.03
C ASN A 46 -0.90 1.70 -12.45
N ASN A 47 -1.05 2.89 -13.06
CA ASN A 47 -0.32 4.10 -12.63
C ASN A 47 -0.58 4.43 -11.16
N ARG A 48 -1.79 4.19 -10.65
CA ARG A 48 -2.12 4.44 -9.25
C ARG A 48 -1.30 3.55 -8.30
N THR A 49 -1.15 2.28 -8.66
CA THR A 49 -0.33 1.30 -7.93
C THR A 49 1.15 1.64 -8.06
N GLU A 50 1.64 1.96 -9.26
CA GLU A 50 3.05 2.32 -9.47
C GLU A 50 3.44 3.62 -8.73
N VAL A 51 2.56 4.63 -8.75
CA VAL A 51 2.78 5.91 -8.07
C VAL A 51 2.75 5.76 -6.55
N SER A 52 1.90 4.88 -6.00
CA SER A 52 1.85 4.66 -4.55
C SER A 52 3.14 4.05 -3.99
N HIS A 53 3.91 3.33 -4.82
CA HIS A 53 5.23 2.81 -4.44
C HIS A 53 6.36 3.83 -4.52
N GLN A 54 6.18 4.98 -5.17
CA GLN A 54 7.27 5.97 -5.33
C GLN A 54 7.85 6.49 -4.00
N PRO A 55 7.06 6.85 -2.98
CA PRO A 55 7.59 7.31 -1.69
C PRO A 55 8.49 6.26 -1.03
N LEU A 56 8.07 4.99 -1.08
CA LEU A 56 8.82 3.85 -0.57
C LEU A 56 10.14 3.67 -1.33
N ARG A 57 10.09 3.65 -2.68
CA ARG A 57 11.29 3.53 -3.52
C ARG A 57 12.28 4.68 -3.33
N ARG A 58 11.78 5.91 -3.14
CA ARG A 58 12.63 7.08 -2.85
C ARG A 58 13.36 6.90 -1.52
N ARG A 59 12.70 6.35 -0.51
CA ARG A 59 13.31 6.09 0.80
C ARG A 59 14.33 4.96 0.74
N GLU A 60 13.98 3.85 0.12
CA GLU A 60 14.90 2.73 -0.13
C GLU A 60 16.20 3.19 -0.80
N ARG A 61 16.10 3.99 -1.88
CA ARG A 61 17.29 4.52 -2.57
C ARG A 61 18.15 5.41 -1.67
N LYS A 62 17.54 6.26 -0.84
CA LYS A 62 18.27 7.08 0.14
C LYS A 62 18.98 6.23 1.19
N MET A 63 18.44 5.06 1.53
CA MET A 63 19.04 4.12 2.47
C MET A 63 20.04 3.15 1.81
N GLN A 64 20.45 3.40 0.55
CA GLN A 64 21.37 2.55 -0.21
C GLN A 64 20.87 1.11 -0.43
N ARG A 65 19.54 0.93 -0.53
CA ARG A 65 18.85 -0.36 -0.66
C ARG A 65 18.98 -1.24 0.59
N PHE A 66 18.12 -2.24 0.69
CA PHE A 66 18.14 -3.17 1.81
C PHE A 66 19.22 -4.23 1.61
N LYS A 67 19.92 -4.57 2.70
CA LYS A 67 20.94 -5.63 2.72
C LYS A 67 20.33 -7.02 2.85
N SER A 68 19.08 -7.13 3.31
CA SER A 68 18.36 -8.41 3.43
C SER A 68 16.85 -8.29 3.21
N PRO A 69 16.18 -9.37 2.77
CA PRO A 69 14.72 -9.41 2.65
C PRO A 69 14.01 -9.09 3.97
N GLY A 70 14.47 -9.65 5.09
CA GLY A 70 13.85 -9.40 6.40
C GLY A 70 14.02 -7.97 6.91
N SER A 71 15.08 -7.25 6.50
CA SER A 71 15.18 -5.80 6.75
C SER A 71 14.18 -5.00 5.91
N ALA A 72 13.96 -5.42 4.66
CA ALA A 72 13.02 -4.77 3.75
C ALA A 72 11.58 -4.95 4.25
N GLU A 73 11.21 -6.17 4.65
CA GLU A 73 9.87 -6.49 5.15
C GLU A 73 9.53 -5.67 6.40
N ARG A 74 10.41 -5.64 7.41
CA ARG A 74 10.21 -4.85 8.62
C ARG A 74 10.09 -3.36 8.31
N PHE A 75 10.96 -2.85 7.42
CA PHE A 75 10.90 -1.46 7.01
C PHE A 75 9.58 -1.14 6.30
N VAL A 76 9.19 -1.94 5.32
CA VAL A 76 7.96 -1.73 4.54
C VAL A 76 6.74 -1.78 5.46
N SER A 77 6.69 -2.73 6.40
CA SER A 77 5.58 -2.87 7.35
C SER A 77 5.41 -1.63 8.22
N MET A 78 6.49 -1.17 8.87
CA MET A 78 6.46 0.02 9.72
C MET A 78 6.23 1.31 8.91
N HIS A 79 6.90 1.44 7.76
CA HIS A 79 6.78 2.62 6.91
C HIS A 79 5.37 2.73 6.31
N ALA A 80 4.75 1.62 5.89
CA ALA A 80 3.40 1.63 5.35
C ALA A 80 2.37 2.06 6.41
N ALA A 81 2.48 1.53 7.64
CA ALA A 81 1.62 1.93 8.75
C ALA A 81 1.75 3.44 9.03
N ALA A 82 2.97 3.94 9.21
CA ALA A 82 3.20 5.36 9.47
C ALA A 82 2.75 6.25 8.30
N TYR A 83 3.08 5.88 7.07
CA TYR A 83 2.72 6.67 5.88
C TYR A 83 1.20 6.73 5.71
N ASN A 84 0.48 5.62 5.86
CA ASN A 84 -0.97 5.59 5.69
C ASN A 84 -1.70 6.39 6.79
N SER A 85 -1.24 6.34 8.04
CA SER A 85 -1.87 7.08 9.15
C SER A 85 -1.72 8.60 9.00
N PHE A 86 -0.59 9.08 8.49
CA PHE A 86 -0.30 10.52 8.44
C PHE A 86 -0.45 11.17 7.06
N ASN A 87 -0.35 10.41 5.97
CA ASN A 87 -0.41 10.92 4.60
C ASN A 87 -1.86 11.00 4.08
N LEU A 88 -2.68 11.78 4.78
CA LEU A 88 -4.03 12.11 4.37
C LEU A 88 -3.99 13.05 3.17
N GLN A 89 -4.82 12.77 2.16
CA GLN A 89 -4.97 13.62 0.98
C GLN A 89 -5.68 14.92 1.38
N ARG A 90 -4.92 15.90 1.87
CA ARG A 90 -5.43 17.17 2.44
C ARG A 90 -6.34 17.97 1.51
N HIS A 91 -6.28 17.70 0.21
CA HIS A 91 -7.10 18.34 -0.82
C HIS A 91 -8.47 17.68 -0.99
N LEU A 92 -8.69 16.50 -0.39
CA LEU A 92 -9.96 15.78 -0.42
C LEU A 92 -10.77 15.92 0.88
N VAL A 93 -10.22 16.56 1.91
CA VAL A 93 -10.84 16.64 3.24
C VAL A 93 -10.88 18.08 3.75
N SER A 94 -11.94 18.41 4.48
CA SER A 94 -12.05 19.73 5.13
C SER A 94 -10.95 19.93 6.16
N ARG A 95 -10.64 21.19 6.48
CA ARG A 95 -9.63 21.51 7.51
C ARG A 95 -10.00 20.96 8.89
N ARG A 96 -11.30 20.93 9.24
CA ARG A 96 -11.81 20.39 10.51
C ARG A 96 -11.62 18.87 10.58
N THR A 97 -11.98 18.18 9.50
CA THR A 97 -11.77 16.72 9.38
C THR A 97 -10.29 16.39 9.49
N LEU A 98 -9.43 17.13 8.77
CA LEU A 98 -7.98 16.93 8.82
C LEU A 98 -7.42 17.07 10.25
N ARG A 99 -7.87 18.06 11.03
CA ARG A 99 -7.43 18.22 12.43
C ARG A 99 -7.81 17.02 13.28
N THR A 100 -9.05 16.56 13.14
CA THR A 100 -9.58 15.43 13.92
C THR A 100 -8.82 14.14 13.61
N VAL A 101 -8.66 13.80 12.33
CA VAL A 101 -7.95 12.58 11.92
C VAL A 101 -6.47 12.64 12.31
N ARG A 102 -5.81 13.81 12.24
CA ARG A 102 -4.43 13.94 12.69
C ARG A 102 -4.28 13.80 14.21
N ALA A 103 -5.24 14.31 14.99
CA ALA A 103 -5.22 14.15 16.43
C ALA A 103 -5.37 12.66 16.81
N GLN A 104 -6.30 11.95 16.15
CA GLN A 104 -6.48 10.52 16.33
C GLN A 104 -5.21 9.73 15.95
N ALA A 105 -4.66 9.97 14.76
CA ALA A 105 -3.45 9.28 14.30
C ALA A 105 -2.25 9.53 15.25
N MET A 106 -2.17 10.70 15.87
CA MET A 106 -1.14 11.01 16.85
C MET A 106 -1.37 10.26 18.17
N ALA A 107 -2.61 10.18 18.65
CA ALA A 107 -2.95 9.40 19.85
C ALA A 107 -2.67 7.91 19.65
N ASP A 108 -3.07 7.35 18.51
CA ASP A 108 -2.80 5.95 18.15
C ASP A 108 -1.29 5.67 18.09
N TRP A 109 -0.53 6.61 17.51
CA TRP A 109 0.93 6.52 17.47
C TRP A 109 1.54 6.52 18.87
N GLN A 110 1.12 7.45 19.73
CA GLN A 110 1.61 7.54 21.12
C GLN A 110 1.34 6.22 21.87
N ALA A 111 0.13 5.69 21.78
CA ALA A 111 -0.25 4.43 22.39
C ALA A 111 0.61 3.26 21.88
N ALA A 112 0.81 3.16 20.57
CA ALA A 112 1.63 2.11 19.97
C ALA A 112 3.11 2.20 20.38
N THR A 113 3.66 3.42 20.51
CA THR A 113 5.07 3.61 20.93
C THR A 113 5.29 3.48 22.43
N ALA A 114 4.26 3.69 23.26
CA ALA A 114 4.36 3.54 24.71
C ALA A 114 4.32 2.07 25.17
N ALA A 115 3.80 1.18 24.32
CA ALA A 115 3.73 -0.25 24.57
C ALA A 115 4.99 -1.03 24.12
N ALA A 116 5.99 -0.34 23.56
CA ALA A 116 7.24 -0.90 23.03
C ALA A 116 8.42 -0.60 23.96
#